data_AF-A0AAD7MCU2-F1
#
_entry.id   AF-A0AAD7MCU2-F1
#
_cell.length_a   1.000
_cell.length_b   1.000
_cell.length_c   1.000
_cell.angle_alpha   90.00
_cell.angle_beta   90.00
_cell.angle_gamma   90.00
#
_symmetry.space_group_name_H-M   'P 1'
#
loop_
_entity.id
_entity.type
_entity.pdbx_description
1 polymer ?
#
loop_
_entity_poly.entity_id
_entity_poly.type
_entity_poly.pdbx_seq_one_letter_code
_entity_poly.pdbx_strand_id
1 'polypeptide(L)'
;MTQISSCIAFAALLQKDTCSTAGLRVSGVGGCVCVRHECVQPNGIGDLQKGERYANMDFILFCALLDFSLLWLTIPYDIACQWQKTLLARISKLL
;
A
#
# COMPACT_ATOMS: atom_id res chain seq x y z
N MET A 1 -27.26 -17.03 -8.73
CA MET A 1 -27.19 -15.76 -7.98
C MET A 1 -26.48 -16.04 -6.67
N THR A 2 -25.18 -15.79 -6.63
CA THR A 2 -24.28 -16.16 -5.54
C THR A 2 -24.50 -15.25 -4.34
N GLN A 3 -24.74 -15.83 -3.17
CA GLN A 3 -24.87 -15.09 -1.91
C GLN A 3 -23.52 -14.50 -1.53
N ILE A 4 -23.44 -13.19 -1.62
CA ILE A 4 -22.33 -12.37 -1.17
C ILE A 4 -22.46 -12.24 0.35
N SER A 5 -21.52 -12.83 1.10
CA SER A 5 -21.46 -12.68 2.54
C SER A 5 -21.03 -11.24 2.90
N SER A 6 -21.66 -10.64 3.91
CA SER A 6 -21.49 -9.23 4.28
C SER A 6 -20.19 -8.94 5.08
N CYS A 7 -19.15 -9.77 4.96
CA CYS A 7 -17.90 -9.53 5.68
C CYS A 7 -17.07 -8.45 4.99
N ILE A 8 -16.25 -7.73 5.78
CA ILE A 8 -15.45 -6.58 5.31
C ILE A 8 -14.50 -6.98 4.16
N ALA A 9 -13.89 -8.17 4.25
CA ALA A 9 -13.03 -8.70 3.20
C ALA A 9 -13.78 -8.90 1.87
N PHE A 10 -15.02 -9.38 1.94
CA PHE A 10 -15.85 -9.57 0.76
C PHE A 10 -16.36 -8.24 0.19
N ALA A 11 -16.65 -7.25 1.04
CA ALA A 11 -16.99 -5.90 0.60
C ALA A 11 -15.84 -5.25 -0.20
N ALA A 12 -14.58 -5.45 0.21
CA ALA A 12 -13.41 -4.97 -0.52
C ALA A 12 -13.24 -5.66 -1.89
N LEU A 13 -13.50 -6.97 -1.98
CA LEU A 13 -13.50 -7.71 -3.24
C LEU A 13 -14.63 -7.25 -4.16
N LEU A 14 -15.84 -7.12 -3.62
CA LEU A 14 -16.99 -6.61 -4.36
C LEU A 14 -16.72 -5.20 -4.89
N GLN A 15 -16.08 -4.33 -4.11
CA GLN A 15 -15.73 -2.98 -4.53
C GLN A 15 -14.66 -2.99 -5.63
N LYS A 16 -13.66 -3.88 -5.57
CA LYS A 16 -12.71 -4.08 -6.68
C LYS A 16 -13.41 -4.55 -7.97
N ASP A 17 -14.41 -5.42 -7.86
CA ASP A 17 -15.09 -6.02 -9.02
C ASP A 17 -16.21 -5.14 -9.60
N THR A 18 -16.87 -4.31 -8.77
CA THR A 18 -18.04 -3.51 -9.17
C THR A 18 -17.74 -2.02 -9.37
N CYS A 19 -16.71 -1.48 -8.71
CA CYS A 19 -16.40 -0.06 -8.80
C CYS A 19 -15.46 0.18 -10.01
N SER A 20 -16.04 0.72 -11.08
CA SER A 20 -15.25 1.18 -12.22
C SER A 20 -14.43 2.40 -11.83
N THR A 21 -13.11 2.27 -11.83
CA THR A 21 -12.17 3.37 -11.60
C THR A 21 -11.92 4.21 -12.86
N ALA A 22 -12.61 3.92 -13.96
CA ALA A 22 -12.47 4.63 -15.23
C ALA A 22 -12.97 6.08 -15.10
N GLY A 23 -12.06 7.05 -15.26
CA GLY A 23 -12.36 8.48 -15.20
C GLY A 23 -12.09 9.14 -13.84
N LEU A 24 -11.74 8.37 -12.80
CA LEU A 24 -11.31 8.93 -11.52
C LEU A 24 -9.84 9.36 -11.57
N ARG A 25 -9.54 10.57 -11.06
CA ARG A 25 -8.16 11.05 -10.88
C ARG A 25 -7.41 10.23 -9.83
N VAL A 26 -8.12 9.79 -8.79
CA VAL A 26 -7.60 8.99 -7.69
C VAL A 26 -8.49 7.76 -7.57
N SER A 27 -7.90 6.59 -7.75
CA SER A 27 -8.57 5.28 -7.68
C SER A 27 -8.59 4.69 -6.27
N GLY A 28 -7.77 5.22 -5.37
CA GLY A 28 -7.66 4.78 -3.97
C GLY A 28 -6.54 5.54 -3.26
N VAL A 29 -6.30 5.22 -1.99
CA VAL A 29 -5.25 5.83 -1.17
C VAL A 29 -4.42 4.72 -0.54
N GLY A 30 -3.09 4.83 -0.64
CA GLY A 30 -2.15 3.98 0.07
C GLY A 30 -1.67 4.66 1.35
N GLY A 31 -1.46 3.87 2.40
CA GLY A 31 -1.10 4.36 3.73
C GLY A 31 -0.03 3.51 4.41
N CYS A 32 0.94 4.15 5.05
CA CYS A 32 1.91 3.54 5.96
C CYS A 32 1.58 3.94 7.39
N VAL A 33 1.28 2.94 8.21
CA VAL A 33 0.87 3.10 9.61
C VAL A 33 1.84 2.36 10.50
N CYS A 34 2.19 2.96 11.64
CA CYS A 34 2.95 2.30 12.68
C CYS A 34 2.06 1.24 13.34
N VAL A 35 2.42 -0.04 13.23
CA VAL A 35 1.66 -1.14 13.84
C VAL A 35 1.61 -1.08 15.37
N ARG A 36 2.60 -0.42 16.01
CA ARG A 36 2.67 -0.33 17.48
C ARG A 36 1.76 0.73 18.08
N HIS A 37 1.65 1.87 17.40
CA HIS A 37 0.97 3.05 17.93
C HIS A 37 -0.25 3.46 17.09
N GLU A 38 -0.53 2.71 16.02
CA GLU A 38 -1.62 2.94 15.06
C GLU A 38 -1.60 4.36 14.46
N CYS A 39 -0.45 5.02 14.49
CA CYS A 39 -0.26 6.35 13.95
C CYS A 39 0.13 6.28 12.48
N VAL A 40 -0.43 7.17 11.67
CA VAL A 40 0.00 7.34 10.30
C VAL A 40 1.40 7.94 10.29
N GLN A 41 2.29 7.36 9.50
CA GLN A 41 3.67 7.85 9.40
C GLN A 41 3.74 9.18 8.64
N PRO A 42 4.70 10.06 8.97
CA PRO A 42 5.01 11.23 8.16
C PRO A 42 5.27 10.80 6.71
N ASN A 43 4.73 11.53 5.74
CA ASN A 43 4.82 11.19 4.30
C ASN A 43 4.29 9.79 3.93
N GLY A 44 3.53 9.15 4.82
CA GLY A 44 3.04 7.79 4.65
C GLY A 44 1.70 7.67 3.93
N ILE A 45 1.12 8.76 3.42
CA ILE A 45 -0.13 8.73 2.64
C ILE A 45 0.15 9.15 1.21
N GLY A 46 -0.39 8.41 0.24
CA GLY A 46 -0.33 8.80 -1.17
C GLY A 46 -1.51 8.33 -2.00
N ASP A 47 -1.86 9.14 -3.01
CA ASP A 47 -2.94 8.86 -3.94
C ASP A 47 -2.56 7.76 -4.93
N LEU A 48 -3.44 6.79 -5.12
CA LEU A 48 -3.29 5.70 -6.08
C LEU A 48 -3.94 6.09 -7.41
N GLN A 49 -3.13 6.12 -8.47
CA GLN A 49 -3.62 6.47 -9.82
C GLN A 49 -4.38 5.33 -10.50
N LYS A 50 -3.97 4.06 -10.27
CA LYS A 50 -4.60 2.88 -10.87
C LYS A 50 -4.45 1.67 -9.96
N GLY A 51 -5.05 1.77 -8.79
CA GLY A 51 -4.96 0.79 -7.70
C GLY A 51 -3.56 0.70 -7.08
N GLU A 52 -3.37 -0.37 -6.32
CA GLU A 52 -2.13 -0.70 -5.60
C GLU A 52 -1.06 -1.16 -6.60
N ARG A 53 -0.31 -0.21 -7.15
CA ARG A 53 0.85 -0.49 -8.00
C ARG A 53 2.12 -0.46 -7.18
N TYR A 54 3.08 -1.31 -7.54
CA TYR A 54 4.42 -1.33 -6.97
C TYR A 54 5.05 0.07 -6.88
N ALA A 55 5.04 0.84 -7.97
CA ALA A 55 5.65 2.18 -7.97
C ALA A 55 5.05 3.12 -6.92
N ASN A 56 3.72 3.11 -6.74
CA ASN A 56 3.04 3.98 -5.78
C ASN A 56 3.29 3.52 -4.35
N MET A 57 3.17 2.21 -4.10
CA MET A 57 3.34 1.64 -2.75
C MET A 57 4.81 1.69 -2.30
N ASP A 58 5.75 1.42 -3.19
CA ASP A 58 7.19 1.57 -2.94
C ASP A 58 7.47 3.04 -2.58
N PHE A 59 7.00 3.99 -3.39
CA PHE A 59 7.20 5.43 -3.13
C PHE A 59 6.66 5.85 -1.76
N ILE A 60 5.41 5.49 -1.43
CA ILE A 60 4.80 5.81 -0.13
C ILE A 60 5.62 5.21 1.03
N LEU A 61 6.02 3.95 0.92
CA LEU A 61 6.81 3.29 1.96
C LEU A 61 8.18 3.97 2.15
N PHE A 62 8.91 4.21 1.07
CA PHE A 62 10.25 4.80 1.17
C PHE A 62 10.19 6.26 1.63
N CYS A 63 9.22 7.05 1.16
CA CYS A 63 8.97 8.39 1.69
C CYS A 63 8.66 8.37 3.19
N ALA A 64 7.89 7.38 3.66
CA ALA A 64 7.61 7.20 5.08
C ALA A 64 8.83 6.77 5.91
N LEU A 65 9.89 6.27 5.27
CA LEU A 65 11.11 5.80 5.93
C LEU A 65 12.28 6.77 5.85
N LEU A 66 12.18 7.85 5.04
CA LEU A 66 13.29 8.79 4.79
C LEU A 66 13.89 9.38 6.08
N ASP A 67 13.04 9.74 7.04
CA ASP A 67 13.46 10.42 8.27
C ASP A 67 13.72 9.46 9.45
N PHE A 68 13.74 8.14 9.20
CA PHE A 68 13.87 7.15 10.26
C PHE A 68 15.20 6.40 10.23
N SER A 69 15.94 6.51 11.33
CA SER A 69 17.07 5.62 11.63
C SER A 69 16.58 4.42 12.46
N LEU A 70 16.19 3.34 11.80
CA LEU A 70 15.67 2.13 12.45
C LEU A 70 16.74 1.05 12.54
N LEU A 71 16.92 0.46 13.73
CA LEU A 71 17.76 -0.73 13.90
C LEU A 71 17.08 -1.98 13.30
N TRP A 72 15.75 -2.05 13.41
CA TRP A 72 14.93 -3.15 12.91
C TRP A 72 13.64 -2.60 12.29
N LEU A 73 13.36 -3.02 11.06
CA LEU A 73 12.15 -2.67 10.31
C LEU A 73 11.40 -3.96 9.96
N THR A 74 10.14 -4.04 10.38
CA THR A 74 9.23 -5.13 10.02
C THR A 74 8.08 -4.55 9.22
N ILE A 75 7.86 -5.05 8.00
CA ILE A 75 6.79 -4.61 7.10
C ILE A 75 5.81 -5.78 6.97
N PRO A 76 4.73 -5.84 7.77
CA PRO A 76 3.71 -6.88 7.67
C PRO A 76 2.75 -6.54 6.53
N TYR A 77 3.25 -6.54 5.30
CA TYR A 77 2.47 -6.31 4.09
C TYR A 77 2.40 -7.63 3.30
N ASP A 78 1.24 -7.91 2.72
CA ASP A 78 0.96 -9.18 2.02
C ASP A 78 1.98 -9.48 0.90
N ILE A 79 2.48 -8.44 0.24
CA ILE A 79 3.48 -8.53 -0.83
C ILE A 79 4.93 -8.32 -0.35
N ALA A 80 5.15 -8.13 0.96
CA ALA A 80 6.48 -7.90 1.52
C ALA A 80 7.45 -9.05 1.21
N CYS A 81 6.95 -10.29 1.15
CA CYS A 81 7.73 -11.46 0.78
C CYS A 81 8.28 -11.40 -0.67
N GLN A 82 7.58 -10.70 -1.57
CA GLN A 82 8.04 -10.45 -2.94
C GLN A 82 8.98 -9.25 -2.98
N TRP A 83 8.70 -8.21 -2.19
CA TRP A 83 9.56 -7.03 -2.07
C TRP A 83 10.94 -7.36 -1.56
N GLN A 84 11.04 -8.17 -0.51
CA GLN A 84 12.31 -8.51 0.13
C GLN A 84 13.34 -9.08 -0.86
N LYS A 85 12.90 -9.86 -1.85
CA LYS A 85 13.77 -10.47 -2.87
C LYS A 85 14.43 -9.45 -3.81
N THR A 86 13.78 -8.30 -4.04
CA THR A 86 14.22 -7.27 -5.00
C THR A 86 14.40 -5.89 -4.37
N LEU A 87 14.46 -5.84 -3.03
CA LEU A 87 14.42 -4.60 -2.26
C LEU A 87 15.53 -3.62 -2.67
N LEU A 88 16.78 -4.10 -2.75
CA LEU A 88 17.93 -3.27 -3.12
C LEU A 88 17.80 -2.68 -4.53
N ALA A 89 17.33 -3.47 -5.49
CA ALA A 89 17.10 -3.02 -6.87
C ALA A 89 15.92 -2.05 -7.01
N ARG A 90 15.00 -2.02 -6.04
CA ARG A 90 13.90 -1.05 -5.98
C ARG A 90 14.37 0.26 -5.37
N ILE A 91 15.13 0.20 -4.27
CA ILE A 91 15.75 1.37 -3.65
C ILE A 91 16.63 2.13 -4.65
N SER A 92 17.42 1.42 -5.46
CA SER A 92 18.30 2.05 -6.45
C SER A 92 17.58 2.73 -7.62
N LYS A 93 16.27 2.54 -7.79
CA LYS A 93 15.47 3.23 -8.82
C LYS A 93 14.80 4.50 -8.30
N LEU A 94 14.84 4.69 -6.98
CA LEU A 94 14.24 5.84 -6.29
C LEU A 94 15.30 6.88 -5.90
N LEU A 95 16.55 6.44 -5.73
CA LEU A 95 17.76 7.28 -5.73
C LEU A 95 18.20 7.58 -7.17
#